data_AF-A0A7C3JSJ4-F1
#
_entry.id   AF-A0A7C3JSJ4-F1
#
_cell.length_a   1.000
_cell.length_b   1.000
_cell.length_c   1.000
_cell.angle_alpha   90.00
_cell.angle_beta   90.00
_cell.angle_gamma   90.00
#
_symmetry.space_group_name_H-M   'P 1'
#
loop_
_entity.id
_entity.type
_entity.pdbx_description
1 polymer ?
#
loop_
_entity_poly.entity_id
_entity_poly.type
_entity_poly.pdbx_seq_one_letter_code
_entity_poly.pdbx_strand_id
1 'polypeptide(L)'
;RMAVLKPYRRRHLGARLLSRAVSTARKLGAHEIYLHAQVPVIGFYERAGFRCVGPVFMEAGIPHRKMILQKQARRARIKDRHSSPKVQKCGG
;
A
#
# COMPACT_ATOMS: atom_id res chain seq x y z
N ARG A 1 -0.64 -15.25 -5.45
CA ARG A 1 -1.96 -14.80 -5.97
C ARG A 1 -3.00 -14.98 -4.87
N MET A 2 -3.81 -13.97 -4.57
CA MET A 2 -4.91 -14.06 -3.60
C MET A 2 -6.21 -13.85 -4.39
N ALA A 3 -7.07 -14.86 -4.44
CA ALA A 3 -8.35 -14.79 -5.16
C ALA A 3 -9.49 -14.91 -4.15
N VAL A 4 -10.34 -13.89 -4.07
CA VAL A 4 -11.60 -13.94 -3.33
C VAL A 4 -12.73 -13.90 -4.35
N LEU A 5 -13.51 -14.98 -4.40
CA LEU A 5 -14.69 -15.15 -5.26
C LEU A 5 -15.67 -13.97 -5.12
N LYS A 6 -16.18 -13.47 -6.26
CA LYS A 6 -17.12 -12.33 -6.37
C LYS A 6 -18.26 -12.34 -5.32
N PRO A 7 -18.93 -13.48 -5.02
CA PRO A 7 -20.02 -13.55 -4.04
C PRO A 7 -19.61 -13.25 -2.59
N TYR A 8 -18.31 -13.37 -2.26
CA TYR A 8 -17.80 -13.17 -0.90
C TYR A 8 -17.23 -11.76 -0.66
N ARG A 9 -17.34 -10.85 -1.65
CA ARG A 9 -16.84 -9.47 -1.59
C ARG A 9 -17.56 -8.56 -0.57
N ARG A 10 -18.48 -9.10 0.25
CA ARG A 10 -19.23 -8.34 1.26
C ARG A 10 -19.35 -9.00 2.64
N ARG A 11 -18.63 -10.10 2.90
CA ARG A 11 -18.69 -10.84 4.19
C ARG A 11 -17.46 -10.69 5.08
N HIS A 12 -16.67 -9.62 4.92
CA HIS A 12 -15.40 -9.39 5.65
C HIS A 12 -14.34 -10.52 5.57
N LEU A 13 -14.62 -11.61 4.83
CA LEU A 13 -13.74 -12.77 4.70
C LEU A 13 -12.40 -12.41 4.06
N GLY A 14 -12.41 -11.59 3.01
CA GLY A 14 -11.18 -11.11 2.39
C GLY A 14 -10.30 -10.32 3.36
N ALA A 15 -10.90 -9.45 4.18
CA ALA A 15 -10.17 -8.68 5.18
C ALA A 15 -9.61 -9.57 6.30
N ARG A 16 -10.36 -10.59 6.74
CA ARG A 16 -9.91 -11.54 7.76
C ARG A 16 -8.77 -12.43 7.26
N LEU A 17 -8.86 -12.93 6.03
CA LEU A 17 -7.79 -13.69 5.38
C LEU A 17 -6.54 -12.84 5.21
N LEU A 18 -6.68 -11.62 4.68
CA LEU A 18 -5.56 -10.70 4.53
C LEU A 18 -4.92 -10.36 5.88
N SER A 19 -5.73 -10.07 6.90
CA SER A 19 -5.24 -9.78 8.26
C SER A 19 -4.47 -10.97 8.85
N ARG A 20 -4.97 -12.20 8.67
CA ARG A 20 -4.27 -13.40 9.15
C ARG A 20 -2.96 -13.62 8.40
N ALA A 21 -2.94 -13.47 7.07
CA ALA A 21 -1.73 -13.59 6.27
C ALA A 21 -0.67 -12.55 6.67
N VAL A 22 -1.07 -11.28 6.84
CA VAL A 22 -0.20 -10.19 7.31
C VAL A 22 0.31 -10.48 8.72
N SER A 23 -0.54 -10.95 9.63
CA SER A 23 -0.14 -11.31 10.99
C SER A 23 0.90 -12.43 10.99
N THR A 24 0.69 -13.49 10.21
CA THR A 24 1.66 -14.59 10.08
C THR A 24 2.98 -14.09 9.49
N ALA A 25 2.96 -13.31 8.42
CA ALA A 25 4.17 -12.75 7.82
C ALA A 25 4.96 -11.89 8.82
N ARG A 26 4.28 -11.06 9.62
CA ARG A 26 4.93 -10.27 10.68
C ARG A 26 5.53 -11.12 11.78
N LYS A 27 4.87 -12.21 12.18
CA LYS A 27 5.40 -13.17 13.17
C LYS A 27 6.67 -13.88 12.66
N LEU A 28 6.76 -14.09 11.35
CA LEU A 28 7.95 -14.63 10.68
C LEU A 28 9.06 -13.57 10.46
N GLY A 29 8.90 -12.35 10.98
CA GLY A 29 9.92 -11.31 10.88
C GLY A 29 9.86 -10.48 9.59
N ALA A 30 8.79 -10.57 8.79
CA ALA A 30 8.67 -9.75 7.58
C ALA A 30 8.62 -8.25 7.92
N HIS A 31 9.57 -7.49 7.39
CA HIS A 31 9.64 -6.03 7.52
C HIS A 31 8.76 -5.30 6.49
N GLU A 32 8.57 -5.92 5.33
CA GLU A 32 7.77 -5.40 4.23
C GLU A 32 6.97 -6.54 3.58
N ILE A 33 5.73 -6.24 3.21
CA ILE A 33 4.86 -7.13 2.43
C ILE A 33 4.44 -6.36 1.19
N TYR A 34 4.65 -6.90 0.00
CA TYR A 34 4.22 -6.27 -1.25
C TYR A 34 3.21 -7.12 -2.02
N LEU A 35 2.42 -6.46 -2.87
CA LEU A 35 1.48 -7.10 -3.79
C LEU A 35 1.26 -6.23 -5.02
N HIS A 36 0.72 -6.83 -6.09
CA HIS A 36 0.21 -6.12 -7.25
C HIS A 36 -1.31 -6.14 -7.17
N ALA A 37 -1.92 -5.00 -6.86
CA ALA A 37 -3.38 -4.88 -6.78
C ALA A 37 -3.93 -4.43 -8.13
N GLN A 38 -5.06 -5.01 -8.56
CA GLN A 38 -5.83 -4.43 -9.65
C GLN A 38 -6.33 -3.03 -9.24
N VAL A 39 -6.27 -2.06 -10.15
CA VAL A 39 -6.67 -0.67 -9.87
C VAL A 39 -8.06 -0.55 -9.21
N PRO A 40 -9.10 -1.29 -9.62
CA PRO A 40 -10.43 -1.20 -9.00
C PRO A 40 -10.50 -1.67 -7.53
N VAL A 41 -9.53 -2.45 -7.05
CA VAL A 41 -9.51 -2.98 -5.68
C VAL A 41 -8.42 -2.35 -4.80
N ILE A 42 -7.71 -1.32 -5.28
CA ILE A 42 -6.70 -0.60 -4.49
C ILE A 42 -7.26 -0.16 -3.13
N GLY A 43 -8.46 0.45 -3.11
CA GLY A 43 -9.08 0.91 -1.87
C GLY A 43 -9.32 -0.19 -0.82
N PHE A 44 -9.45 -1.46 -1.22
CA PHE A 44 -9.53 -2.58 -0.28
C PHE A 44 -8.21 -2.79 0.46
N TYR A 45 -7.09 -2.71 -0.24
CA TYR A 45 -5.76 -2.87 0.35
C TYR A 45 -5.31 -1.62 1.11
N GLU A 46 -5.70 -0.42 0.67
CA GLU A 46 -5.46 0.82 1.41
C GLU A 46 -6.10 0.81 2.80
N ARG A 47 -7.35 0.30 2.91
CA ARG A 47 -8.01 0.09 4.21
C ARG A 47 -7.27 -0.91 5.11
N ALA A 48 -6.49 -1.82 4.53
CA ALA A 48 -5.63 -2.75 5.27
C ALA A 48 -4.24 -2.16 5.60
N GLY A 49 -3.97 -0.91 5.22
CA GLY A 49 -2.74 -0.18 5.51
C GLY A 49 -1.66 -0.25 4.43
N PHE A 50 -1.96 -0.86 3.27
CA PHE A 50 -1.04 -0.86 2.14
C PHE A 50 -0.97 0.53 1.49
N ARG A 51 0.17 0.86 0.90
CA ARG A 51 0.39 2.10 0.14
C ARG A 51 0.80 1.78 -1.28
N CYS A 52 0.26 2.51 -2.25
CA CYS A 52 0.67 2.43 -3.65
C CYS A 52 2.12 2.87 -3.82
N VAL A 53 2.88 2.17 -4.65
CA VAL A 53 4.28 2.49 -4.99
C VAL A 53 4.45 2.39 -6.49
N GLY A 54 5.02 3.45 -7.07
CA GLY A 54 5.30 3.49 -8.50
C GLY A 54 4.06 3.65 -9.40
N PRO A 55 4.27 3.50 -10.72
CA PRO A 55 3.22 3.68 -11.73
C PRO A 55 2.25 2.49 -11.78
N VAL A 56 1.11 2.72 -12.44
CA VAL A 56 0.19 1.66 -12.87
C VAL A 56 0.81 0.93 -14.07
N PHE A 57 0.68 -0.39 -14.12
CA PHE A 57 1.15 -1.23 -15.22
C PHE A 57 0.07 -2.22 -15.65
N MET A 58 0.15 -2.70 -16.89
CA MET A 58 -0.80 -3.68 -17.43
C MET A 58 -0.31 -5.10 -17.16
N GLU A 59 -1.17 -5.93 -16.58
CA GLU A 59 -0.91 -7.35 -16.39
C GLU A 59 -2.17 -8.13 -16.78
N ALA A 60 -2.03 -9.06 -17.74
CA ALA A 60 -3.14 -9.85 -18.30
C ALA A 60 -4.35 -9.01 -18.77
N GLY A 61 -4.09 -7.85 -19.38
CA GLY A 61 -5.14 -6.94 -19.88
C GLY A 61 -5.86 -6.13 -18.80
N ILE A 62 -5.39 -6.17 -17.54
CA ILE A 62 -6.00 -5.44 -16.42
C ILE A 62 -4.96 -4.48 -15.83
N PRO A 63 -5.34 -3.23 -15.52
CA PRO A 63 -4.43 -2.29 -14.87
C PRO A 63 -4.18 -2.71 -13.41
N HIS A 64 -2.90 -2.81 -13.06
CA HIS A 64 -2.41 -3.15 -11.73
C HIS A 64 -1.48 -2.06 -11.19
N ARG A 65 -1.34 -2.03 -9.87
CA ARG A 65 -0.38 -1.15 -9.19
C ARG A 65 0.30 -1.90 -8.07
N LYS A 66 1.62 -1.71 -7.95
CA LYS A 66 2.38 -2.26 -6.83
C LYS A 66 1.96 -1.54 -5.54
N MET A 67 1.75 -2.30 -4.48
CA MET A 67 1.44 -1.78 -3.16
C MET A 67 2.31 -2.46 -2.10
N ILE A 68 2.70 -1.72 -1.07
CA ILE A 68 3.51 -2.23 0.03
C ILE A 68 2.88 -1.94 1.39
N LEU A 69 3.08 -2.85 2.34
CA LEU A 69 2.77 -2.71 3.75
C LEU A 69 4.07 -2.91 4.53
N GLN A 70 4.58 -1.83 5.10
CA GLN A 70 5.79 -1.85 5.91
C GLN A 70 5.44 -1.94 7.40
N LYS A 71 6.29 -2.63 8.18
CA LYS A 71 6.29 -2.49 9.63
C LYS A 71 6.54 -1.02 9.93
N GLN A 72 5.64 -0.38 10.67
CA GLN A 72 5.91 0.97 11.16
C GLN A 72 7.17 0.88 12.03
N ALA A 73 8.30 1.33 11.49
CA ALA A 73 9.43 1.69 12.31
C ALA A 73 8.87 2.67 13.34
N ARG A 74 9.00 2.33 14.62
CA ARG A 74 8.57 3.15 15.74
C ARG A 74 9.10 4.57 15.45
N ARG A 75 8.21 5.48 15.03
CA ARG A 75 8.59 6.81 14.52
C ARG A 75 9.50 7.46 15.56
N ALA A 76 10.80 7.56 15.28
CA ALA A 76 11.59 8.60 15.89
C ALA A 76 10.98 9.91 15.39
N ARG A 77 10.34 10.66 16.30
CA ARG A 77 9.86 12.01 16.02
C ARG A 77 11.09 12.87 15.70
N ILE A 78 11.44 13.02 14.43
CA ILE A 78 12.34 14.09 14.01
C ILE A 78 11.46 15.18 13.41
N LYS A 79 11.40 16.29 14.14
CA LYS A 79 10.75 17.53 13.74
C LYS A 79 11.61 18.15 12.64
N ASP A 80 11.20 18.07 11.38
CA ASP A 80 11.79 18.90 10.33
C ASP A 80 11.33 20.35 10.51
N ARG A 81 12.14 21.10 11.25
CA ARG A 81 12.25 22.55 11.12
C ARG A 81 13.22 22.82 9.96
N HIS A 82 12.78 23.65 9.01
CA HIS A 82 13.58 24.46 8.10
C HIS A 82 14.41 23.76 7.01
N SER A 83 13.92 23.88 5.77
CA SER A 83 14.65 24.64 4.75
C SER A 83 13.79 24.90 3.52
N SER A 84 13.28 26.12 3.42
CA SER A 84 12.92 26.71 2.13
C SER A 84 13.97 27.77 1.80
N PRO A 85 14.78 27.60 0.75
CA PRO A 85 15.44 28.71 0.12
C PRO A 85 14.74 29.09 -1.20
N LYS A 86 14.23 30.33 -1.18
CA LYS A 86 14.21 31.31 -2.28
C LYS A 86 13.38 31.01 -3.53
N VAL A 87 12.25 31.73 -3.57
CA VAL A 87 11.50 32.17 -4.75
C VAL A 87 12.46 32.72 -5.83
N GLN A 88 12.43 32.13 -7.02
CA GLN A 88 13.02 32.71 -8.23
C GLN A 88 12.14 33.87 -8.71
N LYS A 89 12.74 35.05 -8.83
CA LYS A 89 12.19 36.20 -9.56
C LYS A 89 12.46 36.00 -11.05
N CYS A 90 11.42 36.12 -11.88
CA CYS A 90 11.57 36.52 -13.28
C CYS A 90 10.80 37.83 -13.46
N GLY A 91 11.53 38.95 -13.57
CA GLY A 91 11.07 40.12 -14.31
C GLY A 91 11.20 39.85 -15.81
N GLY A 92 10.74 40.69 -16.71
CA GLY A 92 10.04 41.96 -16.68
C GLY A 92 9.59 42.25 -18.11
#